data_AF-A0A2W4TKK6-F1
#
_entry.id   AF-A0A2W4TKK6-F1
#
_cell.length_a   1.000
_cell.length_b   1.000
_cell.length_c   1.000
_cell.angle_alpha   90.00
_cell.angle_beta   90.00
_cell.angle_gamma   90.00
#
_symmetry.space_group_name_H-M   'P 1'
#
loop_
_entity.id
_entity.type
_entity.pdbx_description
1 polymer ?
#
loop_
_entity_poly.entity_id
_entity_poly.type
_entity_poly.pdbx_seq_one_letter_code
_entity_poly.pdbx_strand_id
1 'polypeptide(L)' 'MIAAASEKLNAVNVRELTRSQHAHWSQARDFIRMANDALRVRNYVYAEQLATKANQVANLLTRS' A
#
# COMPACT_ATOMS: atom_id res chain seq x y z
N MET A 1 -9.00 4.87 4.11
CA MET A 1 -7.80 4.99 3.25
C MET A 1 -7.02 3.68 3.12
N ILE A 2 -6.74 2.93 4.20
CA ILE A 2 -6.05 1.63 4.12
C ILE A 2 -6.82 0.62 3.25
N ALA A 3 -8.16 0.59 3.39
CA ALA A 3 -9.03 -0.27 2.59
C ALA A 3 -8.84 -0.05 1.08
N ALA A 4 -8.88 1.19 0.61
CA ALA A 4 -8.68 1.53 -0.81
C ALA A 4 -7.29 1.12 -1.34
N ALA A 5 -6.22 1.30 -0.55
CA ALA A 5 -4.88 0.83 -0.94
C ALA A 5 -4.83 -0.70 -1.01
N SER A 6 -5.47 -1.38 -0.05
CA SER A 6 -5.51 -2.84 0.01
C SER A 6 -6.30 -3.46 -1.14
N GLU A 7 -7.47 -2.90 -1.45
CA GLU A 7 -8.29 -3.32 -2.60
C GLU A 7 -7.52 -3.20 -3.92
N LYS A 8 -6.81 -2.08 -4.13
CA LYS A 8 -5.97 -1.91 -5.32
C LYS A 8 -4.87 -2.95 -5.42
N LEU A 9 -4.15 -3.23 -4.32
CA LEU A 9 -3.10 -4.25 -4.35
C LEU A 9 -3.64 -5.66 -4.55
N ASN A 10 -4.84 -5.96 -4.06
CA ASN A 10 -5.50 -7.25 -4.25
C ASN A 10 -6.00 -7.44 -5.68
N ALA A 11 -6.35 -6.36 -6.38
CA ALA A 11 -6.77 -6.39 -7.78
C ALA A 11 -5.60 -6.58 -8.76
N VAL A 12 -4.35 -6.34 -8.32
CA VAL A 12 -3.17 -6.46 -9.17
C VAL A 12 -2.73 -7.92 -9.28
N ASN A 13 -2.61 -8.44 -10.50
CA ASN A 13 -1.99 -9.74 -10.75
C ASN A 13 -0.47 -9.64 -10.61
N VAL A 14 0.04 -9.97 -9.43
CA VAL A 14 1.47 -9.84 -9.07
C VAL A 14 2.39 -10.60 -10.04
N ARG A 15 1.91 -11.67 -10.67
CA ARG A 15 2.69 -12.50 -11.62
C ARG A 15 2.95 -11.80 -12.96
N GLU A 16 2.11 -10.82 -13.30
CA GLU A 16 2.20 -10.06 -14.55
C GLU A 16 2.94 -8.71 -14.36
N LEU A 17 3.39 -8.42 -13.13
CA LEU A 17 4.12 -7.20 -12.83
C LEU A 17 5.54 -7.25 -13.39
N THR A 18 5.94 -6.14 -14.01
CA THR A 18 7.35 -5.84 -14.27
C THR A 18 8.12 -5.70 -12.96
N ARG A 19 9.45 -5.82 -13.01
CA ARG A 19 10.31 -5.73 -11.82
C ARG A 19 10.13 -4.42 -11.02
N SER A 20 9.94 -3.29 -11.72
CA SER A 20 9.69 -1.99 -11.09
C SER A 20 8.31 -1.94 -10.43
N GLN A 21 7.27 -2.45 -11.09
CA GLN A 21 5.93 -2.54 -10.50
C GLN A 21 5.92 -3.48 -9.30
N HIS A 22 6.67 -4.58 -9.33
CA HIS A 22 6.78 -5.48 -8.17
C HIS A 22 7.42 -4.76 -6.97
N ALA A 23 8.42 -3.90 -7.18
CA ALA A 23 8.99 -3.08 -6.11
C ALA A 23 7.95 -2.10 -5.51
N HIS A 24 7.16 -1.42 -6.36
CA HIS A 24 6.08 -0.56 -5.89
C HIS A 24 4.98 -1.33 -5.15
N TRP A 25 4.61 -2.52 -5.64
CA TRP A 25 3.62 -3.38 -4.99
C TRP A 25 4.09 -3.83 -3.61
N SER A 26 5.34 -4.29 -3.50
CA SER A 26 5.93 -4.66 -2.21
C SER A 26 5.96 -3.48 -1.24
N GLN A 27 6.38 -2.31 -1.71
CA GLN A 27 6.48 -1.11 -0.89
C GLN A 27 5.10 -0.63 -0.38
N ALA A 28 4.07 -0.65 -1.24
CA ALA A 28 2.70 -0.32 -0.83
C ALA A 28 2.17 -1.33 0.21
N ARG A 29 2.47 -2.62 0.05
CA ARG A 29 2.11 -3.68 1.01
C ARG A 29 2.76 -3.46 2.38
N ASP A 30 4.03 -3.06 2.39
CA ASP A 30 4.74 -2.78 3.64
C ASP A 30 4.16 -1.57 4.37
N PHE A 31 3.80 -0.50 3.66
CA PHE A 31 3.12 0.65 4.27
C PHE A 31 1.75 0.27 4.87
N ILE A 32 0.97 -0.59 4.21
CA ILE A 32 -0.30 -1.10 4.77
C ILE A 32 -0.05 -1.90 6.04
N ARG A 33 0.96 -2.77 6.05
CA ARG A 33 1.33 -3.54 7.23
C ARG A 33 1.70 -2.62 8.39
N MET A 34 2.58 -1.65 8.16
CA MET A 34 2.97 -0.67 9.19
C MET A 34 1.78 0.17 9.67
N ALA A 35 0.86 0.55 8.76
CA ALA A 35 -0.33 1.31 9.13
C ALA A 35 -1.23 0.50 10.07
N ASN A 36 -1.41 -0.80 9.79
CA ASN A 36 -2.15 -1.70 10.66
C ASN A 36 -1.45 -1.89 12.02
N ASP A 37 -0.13 -1.98 12.06
CA ASP A 37 0.62 -2.05 13.31
C ASP A 37 0.48 -0.76 14.12
N ALA A 38 0.49 0.40 13.46
CA ALA A 38 0.23 1.70 14.10
C ALA A 38 -1.20 1.79 14.66
N LEU A 39 -2.21 1.25 13.96
CA LEU A 39 -3.58 1.17 14.46
C LEU A 39 -3.69 0.29 15.71
N ARG A 40 -2.96 -0.84 15.76
CA ARG A 40 -2.97 -1.74 16.93
C ARG A 40 -2.47 -1.05 18.19
N VAL A 41 -1.49 -0.16 18.08
CA VAL A 41 -0.97 0.65 19.20
C VAL A 41 -1.69 2.00 19.36
N ARG A 42 -2.84 2.18 18.68
CA ARG A 42 -3.68 3.40 18.72
C ARG A 42 -2.97 4.68 18.26
N ASN A 43 -1.92 4.54 17.45
CA ASN A 43 -1.23 5.66 16.82
C ASN A 43 -1.92 6.01 15.48
N TYR A 44 -3.07 6.67 15.58
CA TYR A 44 -3.93 6.96 14.44
C TYR A 44 -3.32 7.94 13.44
N VAL A 45 -2.60 8.96 13.91
CA VAL A 45 -1.92 9.94 13.05
C VAL A 45 -0.87 9.27 12.19
N TYR A 46 -0.04 8.41 12.78
CA TYR A 46 0.98 7.70 12.03
C TYR A 46 0.37 6.66 11.08
N ALA A 47 -0.69 5.95 11.51
CA ALA A 47 -1.44 5.05 10.66
C ALA A 47 -2.01 5.76 9.42
N GLU A 48 -2.54 6.96 9.57
CA GLU A 48 -3.06 7.77 8.46
C GLU A 48 -1.95 8.22 7.49
N GLN A 49 -0.80 8.64 8.01
CA GLN A 49 0.36 8.99 7.18
C GLN A 49 0.84 7.78 6.35
N LEU A 50 0.91 6.60 6.97
CA LEU A 50 1.30 5.36 6.30
C LEU A 50 0.24 4.94 5.27
N ALA A 51 -1.05 5.07 5.58
CA ALA A 51 -2.14 4.81 4.64
C ALA A 51 -2.12 5.73 3.42
N THR A 52 -1.73 7.00 3.61
CA THR A 52 -1.56 7.97 2.53
C THR A 52 -0.40 7.56 1.61
N LYS A 53 0.75 7.19 2.19
CA LYS A 53 1.91 6.69 1.44
C LYS A 53 1.59 5.42 0.66
N ALA A 54 0.90 4.47 1.28
CA ALA A 54 0.45 3.25 0.62
C ALA A 54 -0.39 3.56 -0.63
N ASN A 55 -1.34 4.48 -0.53
CA ASN A 55 -2.17 4.91 -1.66
C ASN A 55 -1.36 5.60 -2.76
N GLN A 56 -0.39 6.47 -2.40
CA GLN A 56 0.47 7.12 -3.37
C GLN A 56 1.27 6.10 -4.19
N VAL A 57 1.89 5.12 -3.53
CA VAL A 57 2.65 4.08 -4.22
C VAL A 57 1.73 3.16 -5.02
N ALA A 58 0.57 2.78 -4.49
CA ALA A 58 -0.39 1.95 -5.21
C ALA A 58 -0.91 2.65 -6.50
N ASN A 59 -1.06 3.97 -6.50
CA ASN A 59 -1.44 4.72 -7.70
C ASN A 59 -0.37 4.68 -8.82
N LEU A 60 0.90 4.45 -8.47
CA LEU A 60 1.97 4.28 -9.45
C LEU A 60 1.86 2.93 -10.17
N LEU A 61 1.21 1.93 -9.57
CA LEU A 61 0.97 0.62 -10.21
C LEU A 61 -0.10 0.69 -11.30
N THR A 62 -1.09 1.56 -11.15
CA THR A 62 -2.21 1.70 -12.10
C THR A 62 -1.92 2.64 -13.26
N ARG A 63 -0.85 3.45 -13.18
CA ARG A 63 -0.50 4.44 -14.21
C ARG A 63 0.58 3.98 -15.19
N SER A 64 1.09 2.78 -15.02
CA SER A 64 2.18 2.17 -15.79
C SER A 64 1.66 1.16 -16.80
#